data_AF-A0A1V4Q8U0-F1
#
_entry.id   AF-A0A1V4Q8U0-F1
#
_cell.length_a   1.000
_cell.length_b   1.000
_cell.length_c   1.000
_cell.angle_alpha   90.00
_cell.angle_beta   90.00
_cell.angle_gamma   90.00
#
_symmetry.space_group_name_H-M   'P 1'
#
loop_
_entity.id
_entity.type
_entity.pdbx_description
1 polymer ?
#
loop_
_entity_poly.entity_id
_entity_poly.type
_entity_poly.pdbx_seq_one_letter_code
_entity_poly.pdbx_strand_id
1 'polypeptide(L)' 'LPMSPLCTEDCEGLCSVCGVRMATAEPGHGHEIIDPRWAGLAQKFADVDEESSDTDPEQSRGPQ' A
#
# COMPACT_ATOMS: atom_id res chain seq x y z
N LEU A 1 -14.36 29.36 -25.78
CA LEU A 1 -13.19 28.80 -26.48
C LEU A 1 -13.42 27.31 -26.67
N PRO A 2 -13.26 26.73 -27.87
CA PRO A 2 -13.39 25.29 -28.04
C PRO A 2 -12.21 24.60 -27.34
N MET A 3 -12.50 23.63 -26.48
CA MET A 3 -11.47 22.80 -25.85
C MET A 3 -10.78 22.00 -26.95
N SER A 4 -9.49 22.24 -27.18
CA SER A 4 -8.71 21.45 -28.14
C SER A 4 -8.26 20.17 -27.43
N PRO A 5 -8.67 18.97 -27.89
CA PRO A 5 -8.22 17.74 -27.25
C PRO A 5 -6.70 17.62 -27.41
N LEU A 6 -5.99 17.57 -26.28
CA LEU A 6 -4.54 17.40 -26.24
C LEU A 6 -4.11 15.94 -26.50
N CYS A 7 -5.06 15.01 -26.45
CA CYS A 7 -4.83 13.57 -26.57
C CYS A 7 -5.51 13.02 -27.83
N THR A 8 -4.86 12.04 -28.47
CA THR A 8 -5.49 11.14 -29.44
C THR A 8 -6.45 10.17 -28.75
N GLU A 9 -7.29 9.45 -29.50
CA GLU A 9 -8.25 8.49 -28.92
C GLU A 9 -7.55 7.35 -28.16
N ASP A 10 -6.39 6.89 -28.65
CA ASP A 10 -5.60 5.82 -28.03
C ASP A 10 -4.55 6.32 -27.01
N CYS A 11 -4.71 7.53 -26.47
CA CYS A 11 -3.75 8.06 -25.51
C CYS A 11 -3.92 7.41 -24.13
N GLU A 12 -2.90 6.69 -23.67
CA GLU A 12 -2.88 6.10 -22.33
C GLU A 12 -2.77 7.14 -21.18
N GLY A 13 -2.54 8.42 -21.53
CA GLY A 13 -2.52 9.53 -20.59
C GLY A 13 -1.21 9.69 -19.82
N LEU A 14 -1.30 10.48 -18.75
CA LEU A 14 -0.19 10.76 -17.83
C LEU A 14 -0.45 10.09 -16.48
N CYS A 15 0.62 9.67 -15.82
CA CYS A 15 0.53 9.25 -14.43
C CYS A 15 0.04 10.40 -13.54
N SER A 16 -1.01 10.16 -12.75
CA SER A 16 -1.61 11.17 -11.86
C SER A 16 -0.69 11.61 -10.73
N VAL A 17 0.36 10.84 -10.45
CA VAL A 17 1.31 11.10 -9.36
C VAL A 17 2.51 11.92 -9.85
N CYS A 18 3.15 11.51 -10.95
CA CYS A 18 4.40 12.12 -11.42
C CYS A 18 4.34 12.76 -12.81
N GLY A 19 3.24 12.56 -13.56
CA GLY A 19 3.05 13.18 -14.87
C GLY A 19 3.82 12.53 -16.02
N VAL A 20 4.48 11.39 -15.81
CA VAL A 20 5.12 10.66 -16.92
C VAL A 20 4.06 10.12 -17.89
N ARG A 21 4.39 10.08 -19.19
CA ARG A 21 3.53 9.43 -20.20
C ARG A 21 3.50 7.93 -19.95
N MET A 22 2.30 7.37 -19.83
CA MET A 22 2.14 5.93 -19.58
C MET A 22 2.72 5.08 -20.72
N ALA A 23 2.60 5.58 -21.96
CA ALA A 23 3.14 4.94 -23.16
C ALA A 23 4.66 4.75 -23.19
N THR A 24 5.39 5.45 -22.30
CA THR A 24 6.85 5.34 -22.18
C THR A 24 7.26 4.92 -20.77
N ALA A 25 6.32 4.59 -19.90
CA ALA A 25 6.62 4.16 -18.55
C ALA A 25 7.15 2.72 -18.57
N GLU A 26 8.11 2.43 -17.69
CA GLU A 26 8.67 1.08 -17.56
C GLU A 26 7.59 0.07 -17.12
N PRO A 27 7.72 -1.22 -17.51
CA PRO A 27 6.81 -2.26 -17.06
C PRO A 27 6.72 -2.31 -15.52
N GLY A 28 5.50 -2.24 -15.00
CA GLY A 28 5.25 -2.21 -13.55
C GLY A 28 5.26 -0.81 -12.92
N HIS A 29 5.21 0.26 -13.72
CA HIS A 29 5.12 1.63 -13.22
C HIS A 29 3.93 1.81 -12.25
N GLY A 30 4.25 2.16 -11.00
CA GLY A 30 3.28 2.42 -9.95
C GLY A 30 3.93 3.23 -8.82
N HIS A 31 3.09 3.82 -7.97
CA HIS A 31 3.56 4.55 -6.80
C HIS A 31 2.89 3.98 -5.56
N GLU A 32 3.70 3.52 -4.62
CA GLU A 32 3.23 3.22 -3.28
C GLU A 32 3.20 4.52 -2.47
N ILE A 33 2.01 4.90 -2.01
CA ILE A 33 1.80 6.11 -1.22
C ILE A 33 1.37 5.67 0.16
N ILE A 34 2.29 5.78 1.12
CA ILE A 34 1.99 5.54 2.53
C ILE A 34 1.35 6.82 3.08
N ASP A 35 0.14 6.69 3.65
CA ASP A 35 -0.54 7.81 4.29
C ASP A 35 0.34 8.34 5.45
N PRO A 36 0.71 9.63 5.46
CA PRO A 36 1.57 10.20 6.49
C PRO A 36 0.97 10.08 7.90
N ARG A 37 -0.35 9.95 8.05
CA ARG A 37 -0.99 9.72 9.36
C ARG A 37 -0.60 8.37 9.96
N TRP A 38 -0.21 7.41 9.13
CA TRP A 38 0.22 6.07 9.56
C TRP A 38 1.74 5.97 9.77
N ALA A 39 2.51 7.03 9.50
CA ALA A 39 3.97 7.01 9.61
C ALA A 39 4.46 6.63 11.02
N GLY A 40 3.72 6.96 12.08
CA GLY A 40 4.05 6.61 13.47
C GLY A 40 3.54 5.24 13.92
N LEU A 41 2.83 4.50 13.06
CA LEU A 41 2.17 3.24 13.43
C LEU A 41 3.13 2.05 13.34
N ALA A 42 4.10 2.07 12.43
CA ALA A 42 5.13 1.01 12.29
C ALA A 42 5.87 0.73 13.61
N GLN A 43 6.22 1.79 14.35
CA GLN A 43 6.91 1.66 15.65
C GLN A 43 6.05 0.97 16.71
N LYS A 44 4.72 1.08 16.64
CA LYS A 44 3.82 0.47 17.64
C LYS A 44 3.62 -1.02 17.39
N PHE A 45 3.79 -1.47 16.15
CA PHE A 45 3.62 -2.86 15.78
C PHE A 45 4.91 -3.69 15.86
N ALA A 46 6.08 -3.05 15.84
CA ALA A 46 7.35 -3.74 16.10
C ALA A 46 7.42 -4.37 17.52
N ASP A 47 6.67 -3.83 18.48
CA ASP A 47 6.65 -4.30 19.87
C ASP A 47 5.70 -5.50 20.12
N VAL A 48 4.72 -5.76 19.23
CA VAL A 48 3.72 -6.83 19.44
C VAL A 48 4.16 -8.21 18.95
N ASP A 49 5.19 -8.28 18.09
CA ASP A 49 5.75 -9.55 17.61
C ASP A 49 6.54 -10.31 18.70
N GLU A 50 7.04 -9.63 19.73
CA GLU A 50 7.78 -10.24 20.85
C GLU A 50 6.88 -10.86 21.94
N GLU A 51 5.60 -10.45 22.03
CA GLU A 51 4.67 -10.89 23.09
C GLU A 51 3.65 -11.95 22.61
N SER A 52 3.82 -12.44 21.38
CA SER A 52 3.00 -13.52 20.80
C SER A 52 3.75 -14.87 20.79
N SER A 53 4.54 -15.16 21.84
CA SER A 53 5.00 -16.52 22.09
C SER A 53 4.04 -17.20 23.08
N ASP A 54 3.14 -17.98 22.49
CA ASP A 54 2.55 -19.22 23.02
C ASP A 54 2.46 -19.37 24.56
N THR A 55 1.26 -19.19 25.11
CA THR A 55 0.79 -20.13 26.13
C THR A 55 -0.72 -20.30 26.03
N ASP A 56 -1.12 -21.28 25.24
CA ASP A 56 -2.46 -21.86 25.27
C ASP A 56 -2.66 -22.59 26.63
N PRO A 57 -3.64 -22.20 27.49
CA PRO A 57 -3.81 -22.82 28.79
C PRO A 57 -4.64 -24.13 28.73
N GLU A 58 -4.93 -24.71 27.56
CA GLU A 58 -5.75 -25.93 27.42
C GLU A 58 -4.99 -27.25 27.72
N GLN A 59 -3.88 -27.21 28.47
CA GLN A 59 -3.09 -28.40 28.84
C GLN A 59 -3.11 -28.74 30.34
N SER A 60 -4.11 -28.26 31.10
CA SER A 60 -4.34 -28.69 32.49
C SER A 60 -5.74 -29.28 32.68
N ARG A 61 -6.00 -30.41 32.03
CA ARG A 61 -7.29 -31.12 32.12
C ARG A 61 -7.29 -32.20 33.23
N GLY A 62 -8.03 -31.94 34.32
CA GLY A 62 -8.89 -32.92 35.07
C GLY A 62 -8.27 -33.80 36.18
N PRO A 63 -9.06 -34.68 36.85
CA PRO A 63 -10.50 -34.67 37.13
C PRO A 63 -10.83 -34.39 38.63
N GLN A 64 -12.09 -33.99 38.88
CA GLN A 64 -12.85 -33.89 40.15
C GLN A 64 -12.10 -34.11 41.48
#